data_AF-A0A1C6B1Y6-F1
#
_entry.id   AF-A0A1C6B1Y6-F1
#
_cell.length_a   1.000
_cell.length_b   1.000
_cell.length_c   1.000
_cell.angle_alpha   90.00
_cell.angle_beta   90.00
_cell.angle_gamma   90.00
#
_symmetry.space_group_name_H-M   'P 1'
#
loop_
_entity.id
_entity.type
_entity.pdbx_description
1 polymer ?
#
loop_
_entity_poly.entity_id
_entity_poly.type
_entity_poly.pdbx_seq_one_letter_code
_entity_poly.pdbx_strand_id
1 'polypeptide(L)'
;MEVKVHMDKKQVEVWLTRQEKDRPEIRQRLQELYRMGKEKRCLVAVFLSGEADLYGQTRDLLCENQKRLAAKQVQMQNVVSFGT
;
A
#
# COMPACT_ATOMS: atom_id res chain seq x y z
N MET A 1 -8.28 -7.60 -9.80
CA MET A 1 -9.20 -6.48 -9.57
C MET A 1 -10.21 -6.95 -8.55
N GLU A 2 -10.30 -6.23 -7.44
CA GLU A 2 -11.29 -6.46 -6.39
C GLU A 2 -12.30 -5.30 -6.39
N VAL A 3 -13.59 -5.60 -6.15
CA VAL A 3 -14.65 -4.60 -6.11
C VAL A 3 -15.45 -4.77 -4.82
N LYS A 4 -15.55 -3.71 -4.02
CA LYS A 4 -16.37 -3.66 -2.81
C LYS A 4 -17.50 -2.67 -3.00
N VAL A 5 -18.70 -3.04 -2.60
CA VAL A 5 -19.89 -2.20 -2.76
C VAL A 5 -20.44 -1.86 -1.39
N HIS A 6 -20.45 -0.57 -1.08
CA HIS A 6 -20.95 0.02 0.14
C HIS A 6 -22.23 0.79 -0.19
N MET A 7 -23.36 0.06 -0.21
CA MET A 7 -24.67 0.65 -0.57
C MET A 7 -25.14 1.68 0.46
N ASP A 8 -24.80 1.48 1.74
CA ASP A 8 -25.05 2.40 2.84
C ASP A 8 -24.38 3.77 2.61
N LYS A 9 -23.17 3.76 2.05
CA LYS A 9 -22.37 4.96 1.75
C LYS A 9 -22.53 5.45 0.31
N LYS A 10 -23.39 4.79 -0.49
CA LYS A 10 -23.49 5.00 -1.94
C LYS A 10 -22.12 5.02 -2.62
N GLN A 11 -21.26 4.05 -2.28
CA GLN A 11 -19.89 3.98 -2.78
C GLN A 11 -19.56 2.59 -3.31
N VAL A 12 -18.77 2.55 -4.38
CA VAL A 12 -18.14 1.35 -4.91
C VAL A 12 -16.64 1.59 -4.89
N GLU A 13 -15.90 0.73 -4.20
CA GLU A 13 -14.45 0.73 -4.21
C GLU A 13 -13.94 -0.29 -5.20
N VAL A 14 -12.97 0.10 -6.03
CA VAL A 14 -12.30 -0.76 -6.99
C VAL A 14 -10.82 -0.75 -6.67
N TRP A 15 -10.25 -1.92 -6.43
CA TRP A 15 -8.83 -2.09 -6.08
C TRP A 15 -8.12 -2.80 -7.24
N LEU A 16 -7.07 -2.16 -7.76
CA LEU A 16 -6.29 -2.65 -8.89
C LEU A 16 -4.83 -2.84 -8.51
N THR A 17 -4.27 -3.97 -8.89
CA THR A 17 -2.82 -4.18 -8.81
C THR A 17 -2.11 -3.43 -9.93
N ARG A 18 -0.78 -3.27 -9.80
CA ARG A 18 0.07 -2.66 -10.83
C ARG A 18 -0.10 -3.34 -12.20
N GLN A 19 -0.17 -4.67 -12.23
CA GLN A 19 -0.26 -5.43 -13.48
C GLN A 19 -1.63 -5.29 -14.17
N GLU A 20 -2.65 -4.85 -13.43
CA GLU A 20 -4.03 -4.80 -13.90
C GLU A 20 -4.41 -3.42 -14.43
N LYS A 21 -3.81 -2.34 -13.93
CA LYS A 21 -4.17 -0.96 -14.33
C LYS A 21 -4.06 -0.72 -15.84
N ASP A 22 -3.07 -1.35 -16.49
CA ASP A 22 -2.76 -1.13 -17.90
C ASP A 22 -3.46 -2.12 -18.84
N ARG A 23 -4.23 -3.06 -18.31
CA ARG A 23 -4.95 -4.07 -19.09
C ARG A 23 -6.18 -3.48 -19.77
N PRO A 24 -6.34 -3.63 -21.11
CA PRO A 24 -7.50 -3.12 -21.85
C PRO A 24 -8.85 -3.59 -21.30
N GLU A 25 -8.93 -4.85 -20.88
CA GLU A 25 -10.13 -5.45 -20.31
C GLU A 25 -10.55 -4.79 -18.98
N ILE A 26 -9.58 -4.33 -18.19
CA ILE A 26 -9.85 -3.61 -16.93
C ILE A 26 -10.37 -2.20 -17.21
N ARG A 27 -9.84 -1.52 -18.24
CA ARG A 27 -10.35 -0.20 -18.66
C ARG A 27 -11.81 -0.27 -19.12
N GLN A 28 -12.16 -1.28 -19.92
CA GLN A 28 -13.55 -1.47 -20.36
C GLN A 28 -14.48 -1.72 -19.17
N ARG A 29 -14.09 -2.63 -18.26
CA ARG A 29 -14.89 -2.91 -17.06
C ARG A 29 -15.03 -1.71 -16.13
N LEU A 30 -14.02 -0.85 -16.03
CA LEU A 30 -14.11 0.41 -15.28
C LEU A 30 -15.11 1.39 -15.92
N GLN A 31 -15.13 1.52 -17.25
CA GLN A 31 -16.10 2.37 -17.94
C GLN A 31 -17.54 1.94 -17.64
N GLU A 32 -17.81 0.63 -17.62
CA GLU A 32 -19.12 0.09 -17.22
C GLU A 32 -19.47 0.43 -15.78
N LEU A 33 -18.52 0.29 -14.84
CA LEU A 33 -18.71 0.65 -13.44
C LEU A 33 -19.00 2.14 -13.26
N TYR A 34 -18.33 3.02 -14.01
CA TYR A 34 -18.61 4.46 -13.99
C TYR A 34 -20.01 4.78 -14.50
N ARG A 35 -20.46 4.12 -15.58
CA ARG A 35 -21.83 4.27 -16.08
C ARG A 35 -22.85 3.85 -15.03
N MET A 36 -22.68 2.67 -14.43
CA MET A 36 -23.56 2.17 -13.37
C MET A 36 -23.55 3.06 -12.13
N GLY A 37 -22.39 3.57 -11.73
CA GLY A 37 -22.23 4.50 -10.61
C GLY A 37 -23.00 5.80 -10.85
N LYS A 38 -22.90 6.36 -12.07
CA LYS A 38 -23.64 7.56 -12.47
C LYS A 38 -25.16 7.34 -12.42
N GLU A 39 -25.65 6.22 -12.94
CA GLU A 39 -27.08 5.87 -12.92
C GLU A 39 -27.62 5.71 -11.50
N LYS A 40 -26.86 5.03 -10.63
CA LYS A 40 -27.25 4.77 -9.24
C LYS A 40 -26.93 5.92 -8.28
N ARG A 41 -26.34 7.02 -8.77
CA ARG A 41 -25.84 8.16 -7.97
C ARG A 41 -24.91 7.70 -6.84
N CYS A 42 -23.99 6.78 -7.18
CA CYS A 42 -22.96 6.27 -6.28
C CYS A 42 -21.57 6.75 -6.71
N LEU A 43 -20.70 7.00 -5.75
CA LEU A 43 -19.29 7.29 -5.96
C LEU A 43 -18.54 6.00 -6.33
N VAL A 44 -17.75 6.02 -7.41
CA VAL A 44 -16.82 4.94 -7.74
C VAL A 44 -15.40 5.40 -7.40
N ALA A 45 -14.84 4.89 -6.30
CA ALA A 45 -13.48 5.17 -5.86
C ALA A 45 -12.54 4.08 -6.39
N VAL A 46 -11.51 4.46 -7.15
CA VAL A 46 -10.53 3.52 -7.71
C VAL A 46 -9.19 3.69 -7.00
N PHE A 47 -8.73 2.62 -6.36
CA PHE A 47 -7.44 2.53 -5.66
C PHE A 47 -6.46 1.75 -6.53
N LEU A 48 -5.32 2.37 -6.83
CA LEU A 48 -4.25 1.78 -7.61
C LEU A 48 -3.10 1.40 -6.68
N SER A 49 -2.62 0.18 -6.80
CA SER A 49 -1.38 -0.23 -6.15
C SER A 49 -0.23 0.64 -6.65
N GLY A 50 0.58 1.14 -5.71
CA GLY A 50 1.73 1.99 -6.00
C GLY A 50 2.86 1.26 -6.73
N GLU A 51 3.90 2.00 -7.11
CA GLU A 51 5.05 1.48 -7.86
C GLU A 51 6.29 1.21 -7.01
N ALA A 52 6.20 1.47 -5.70
CA ALA A 52 7.31 1.28 -4.78
C ALA A 52 7.70 -0.20 -4.66
N ASP A 53 9.00 -0.47 -4.70
CA ASP A 53 9.55 -1.79 -4.38
C ASP A 53 9.45 -2.03 -2.87
N LEU A 54 8.33 -2.62 -2.46
CA LEU A 54 8.05 -2.87 -1.06
C LEU A 54 9.08 -3.83 -0.44
N TYR A 55 9.56 -4.81 -1.20
CA TYR A 55 10.50 -5.80 -0.68
C TYR A 55 11.86 -5.16 -0.42
N GLY A 56 12.45 -4.49 -1.42
CA GLY A 56 13.75 -3.84 -1.28
C GLY A 56 13.74 -2.78 -0.19
N GLN A 57 12.73 -1.90 -0.18
CA GLN A 57 12.63 -0.84 0.82
C GLN A 57 12.48 -1.38 2.25
N THR A 58 11.66 -2.42 2.44
CA THR A 58 11.48 -3.03 3.76
C THR A 58 12.74 -3.75 4.22
N ARG A 59 13.40 -4.49 3.32
CA ARG A 59 14.68 -5.15 3.61
C ARG A 59 15.71 -4.14 4.08
N ASP A 60 15.89 -3.06 3.32
CA ASP A 60 16.91 -2.04 3.60
C ASP A 60 16.64 -1.35 4.94
N LEU A 61 15.37 -1.02 5.21
CA LEU A 61 14.95 -0.47 6.50
C LEU A 61 15.27 -1.42 7.67
N LEU A 62 14.99 -2.71 7.53
CA LEU A 62 15.27 -3.71 8.56
C LEU A 62 16.77 -3.85 8.81
N CYS A 63 17.58 -3.91 7.76
CA CYS A 63 19.04 -3.95 7.87
C CYS A 63 19.58 -2.72 8.61
N GLU A 64 19.11 -1.52 8.25
CA GLU A 64 19.53 -0.28 8.92
C GLU A 64 19.10 -0.24 10.39
N ASN A 65 17.90 -0.69 10.71
CA ASN A 65 17.44 -0.79 12.09
C ASN A 65 18.30 -1.76 12.91
N GLN A 66 18.64 -2.94 12.37
CA GLN A 66 19.50 -3.90 13.04
C GLN A 66 20.90 -3.33 13.31
N LYS A 67 21.51 -2.67 12.32
CA LYS A 67 22.82 -2.01 12.50
C LYS A 67 22.77 -0.97 13.61
N ARG A 68 21.71 -0.13 13.63
CA ARG A 68 21.52 0.90 14.66
C ARG A 68 21.34 0.29 16.05
N LEU A 69 20.59 -0.81 16.15
CA LEU A 69 20.41 -1.54 17.42
C LEU A 69 21.74 -2.12 17.92
N ALA A 70 22.52 -2.76 17.05
CA ALA A 70 23.83 -3.29 17.40
C ALA A 70 24.79 -2.17 17.86
N ALA A 71 24.83 -1.04 17.14
CA ALA A 71 25.65 0.10 17.52
C ALA A 71 25.26 0.69 18.88
N LYS A 72 23.94 0.83 19.15
CA LYS A 72 23.44 1.26 20.46
C LYS A 72 23.82 0.28 21.57
N GLN A 73 23.75 -1.03 21.32
CA GLN A 73 24.12 -2.05 22.29
C GLN A 73 25.59 -1.93 22.71
N VAL A 74 26.49 -1.76 21.74
CA VAL A 74 27.92 -1.55 22.01
C VAL A 74 28.16 -0.25 22.78
N GLN A 75 27.48 0.84 22.41
CA GLN A 75 27.57 2.10 23.15
C GLN A 75 27.14 1.95 24.61
N MET A 76 26.01 1.27 24.88
CA MET A 76 25.55 1.03 26.24
C MET A 76 26.54 0.19 27.04
N GLN A 77 27.11 -0.86 26.44
CA GLN A 77 28.13 -1.69 27.09
C GLN A 77 29.38 -0.89 27.44
N ASN A 78 29.87 -0.05 26.52
CA ASN A 78 31.03 0.80 26.78
C ASN A 78 30.75 1.83 27.88
N VAL A 79 29.58 2.47 27.89
CA VAL A 79 29.20 3.43 28.95
C VAL A 79 29.15 2.74 30.33
N VAL A 80 28.66 1.50 30.40
CA VAL A 80 28.65 0.72 31.65
C VAL A 80 30.06 0.31 32.07
N SER A 81 30.94 -0.05 31.13
CA SER A 81 32.32 -0.47 31.44
C SER A 81 33.26 0.67 31.88
N PHE A 82 33.01 1.92 31.49
CA PHE A 82 33.82 3.08 31.88
C PHE A 82 33.23 3.91 33.03
N GLY A 83 32.05 3.53 33.54
CA GLY A 83 31.33 4.23 34.62
C GLY A 83 31.42 3.56 36.00
N THR A 84 32.34 2.62 36.20
CA THR A 84 32.59 1.92 37.49
C THR A 84 34.04 2.09 37.90
#